data_AF-A0AAN8X178-F1
#
_entry.id   AF-A0AAN8X178-F1
#
_cell.length_a   1.000
_cell.length_b   1.000
_cell.length_c   1.000
_cell.angle_alpha   90.00
_cell.angle_beta   90.00
_cell.angle_gamma   90.00
#
_symmetry.space_group_name_H-M   'P 1'
#
loop_
_entity.id
_entity.type
_entity.pdbx_description
1 polymer ?
#
loop_
_entity_poly.entity_id
_entity_poly.type
_entity_poly.pdbx_seq_one_letter_code
_entity_poly.pdbx_strand_id
1 'polypeptide(L)'
;MMKLHWVLQTIELLLLLFGTSYGALVSITFDGSAFEMHEGVARGWVARGNFTDNTFVDGWGYLEIETNPAYPDTVQAYAAGFAEGAASQDMIYNAYRYSRSYLSNSLL
;
A
#
# COMPACT_ATOMS: atom_id res chain seq x y z
N MET A 1 36.43 19.48 17.92
CA MET A 1 35.40 20.20 17.15
C MET A 1 34.96 19.28 16.01
N MET A 2 33.84 18.56 16.15
CA MET A 2 33.34 17.66 15.11
C MET A 2 32.93 18.48 13.88
N LYS A 3 33.47 18.16 12.69
CA LYS A 3 33.14 18.90 11.47
C LYS A 3 31.67 18.63 11.13
N LEU A 4 30.92 19.69 10.81
CA LEU A 4 29.49 19.65 10.48
C LEU A 4 29.13 18.59 9.42
N HIS A 5 30.06 18.29 8.50
CA HIS A 5 29.88 17.23 7.49
C HIS A 5 29.80 15.82 8.08
N TRP A 6 30.49 15.53 9.19
CA TRP A 6 30.41 14.24 9.87
C TRP A 6 29.05 14.04 10.56
N VAL A 7 28.46 15.13 11.08
CA VAL A 7 27.15 15.10 11.76
C VAL A 7 26.03 14.83 10.75
N LEU A 8 26.09 15.43 9.56
CA LEU A 8 25.12 15.20 8.49
C LEU A 8 25.14 13.75 7.98
N GLN A 9 26.34 13.19 7.76
CA GLN A 9 26.46 11.78 7.34
C GLN A 9 25.93 10.80 8.38
N THR A 10 26.14 11.09 9.68
CA THR A 10 25.57 10.24 10.74
C THR A 10 24.06 10.34 10.84
N ILE A 11 23.46 11.50 10.53
CA ILE A 11 21.99 11.67 10.52
C ILE A 11 21.36 10.91 9.34
N GLU A 12 21.96 10.99 8.14
CA GLU A 12 21.50 10.21 6.98
C GLU A 12 21.62 8.70 7.23
N LEU A 13 22.72 8.25 7.86
CA LEU A 13 22.90 6.85 8.24
C LEU A 13 21.89 6.42 9.32
N LEU A 14 21.54 7.31 10.26
CA LEU A 14 20.54 7.02 11.29
C LEU A 14 19.12 6.93 10.69
N LEU A 15 18.78 7.78 9.72
CA LEU A 15 17.50 7.75 9.01
C LEU A 15 17.33 6.48 8.16
N LEU A 16 18.44 5.88 7.68
CA LEU A 16 18.42 4.56 7.03
C LEU A 16 18.21 3.40 8.02
N LEU A 17 18.52 3.59 9.31
CA LEU A 17 18.34 2.58 10.36
C LEU A 17 16.93 2.57 10.96
N PHE A 18 16.20 3.68 10.84
CA PHE A 18 14.77 3.73 11.11
C PHE A 18 14.04 3.45 9.80
N GLY A 19 13.78 2.18 9.51
CA GLY A 19 12.92 1.79 8.40
C GLY A 19 11.56 2.47 8.57
N THR A 20 11.32 3.56 7.84
CA THR A 20 9.98 4.11 7.71
C THR A 20 9.19 3.10 6.89
N SER A 21 8.28 2.34 7.51
CA SER A 21 7.25 1.63 6.75
C SER A 21 6.37 2.70 6.10
N TYR A 22 6.71 3.08 4.87
CA TYR A 22 5.84 3.95 4.10
C TYR A 22 4.62 3.11 3.73
N GLY A 23 3.50 3.35 4.41
CA GLY A 23 2.23 2.75 4.02
C GLY A 23 1.87 3.24 2.62
N ALA A 24 1.42 2.34 1.75
CA ALA A 24 0.89 2.70 0.43
C ALA A 24 -0.52 3.26 0.61
N LEU A 25 -0.60 4.56 0.91
CA LEU A 25 -1.85 5.29 1.05
C LEU A 25 -2.34 5.76 -0.32
N VAL A 26 -3.49 5.27 -0.75
CA VAL A 26 -4.14 5.61 -2.01
C VAL A 26 -5.61 5.94 -1.79
N SER A 27 -6.18 6.70 -2.71
CA SER A 27 -7.62 6.94 -2.75
C SER A 27 -8.16 6.89 -4.16
N ILE A 28 -9.43 6.50 -4.28
CA ILE A 28 -10.14 6.34 -5.53
C ILE A 28 -11.28 7.34 -5.58
N THR A 29 -11.33 8.17 -6.62
CA THR A 29 -12.44 9.09 -6.90
C THR A 29 -13.31 8.55 -8.03
N PHE A 30 -14.56 9.00 -8.11
CA PHE A 30 -15.48 8.66 -9.21
C PHE A 30 -16.22 9.92 -9.67
N ASP A 31 -16.15 10.22 -10.97
CA ASP A 31 -16.76 11.43 -11.56
C ASP A 31 -18.19 11.18 -12.11
N GLY A 32 -18.71 9.96 -11.97
CA GLY A 32 -19.97 9.52 -12.57
C GLY A 32 -19.78 8.63 -13.80
N SER A 33 -18.57 8.58 -14.35
CA SER A 33 -18.23 7.81 -15.55
C SER A 33 -16.98 6.96 -15.39
N ALA A 34 -15.95 7.47 -14.71
CA ALA A 34 -14.65 6.84 -14.57
C ALA A 34 -14.15 6.89 -13.13
N PHE A 35 -13.37 5.86 -12.77
CA PHE A 35 -12.62 5.82 -11.51
C PHE A 35 -11.19 6.29 -11.76
N GLU A 36 -10.67 7.10 -10.85
CA GLU A 36 -9.30 7.60 -10.89
C GLU A 36 -8.61 7.35 -9.55
N MET A 37 -7.33 6.95 -9.61
CA MET A 37 -6.51 6.65 -8.45
C MET A 37 -5.57 7.81 -8.16
N HIS A 38 -5.44 8.14 -6.88
CA HIS A 38 -4.59 9.21 -6.38
C HIS A 38 -3.68 8.68 -5.29
N GLU A 39 -2.44 9.15 -5.27
CA GLU A 39 -1.57 8.99 -4.10
C GLU A 39 -2.10 9.86 -2.96
N GLY A 40 -2.15 9.31 -1.74
CA GLY A 40 -2.74 9.98 -0.60
C GLY A 40 -4.27 10.03 -0.63
N VAL A 41 -4.87 10.96 0.14
CA VAL A 41 -6.33 11.10 0.27
C VAL A 41 -6.83 12.31 -0.53
N ALA A 42 -7.40 12.05 -1.70
CA ALA A 42 -8.02 13.04 -2.56
C ALA A 42 -9.38 13.49 -2.01
N ARG A 43 -9.78 14.73 -2.28
CA ARG A 43 -11.12 15.23 -1.94
C ARG A 43 -12.17 14.51 -2.80
N GLY A 44 -13.27 14.08 -2.20
CA GLY A 44 -14.31 13.34 -2.92
C GLY A 44 -13.93 11.89 -3.22
N TRP A 45 -13.06 11.31 -2.39
CA TRP A 45 -12.76 9.89 -2.45
C TRP A 45 -14.04 9.06 -2.19
N VAL A 46 -14.20 8.02 -2.99
CA VAL A 46 -15.21 6.96 -2.84
C VAL A 46 -14.67 5.87 -1.93
N ALA A 47 -13.42 5.47 -2.14
CA ALA A 47 -12.71 4.55 -1.28
C ALA A 47 -11.27 5.04 -1.06
N ARG A 48 -10.69 4.68 0.08
CA ARG A 48 -9.26 4.85 0.34
C ARG A 48 -8.69 3.56 0.90
N GLY A 49 -7.44 3.30 0.57
CA GLY A 49 -6.71 2.13 1.03
C GLY A 49 -5.37 2.53 1.60
N ASN A 50 -4.96 1.88 2.69
CA ASN A 50 -3.63 2.00 3.25
C ASN A 50 -3.07 0.60 3.50
N PHE A 51 -1.97 0.29 2.83
CA PHE A 51 -1.26 -0.97 3.05
C PHE A 51 0.05 -0.71 3.79
N THR A 52 0.23 -1.33 4.95
CA THR A 52 1.48 -1.28 5.72
C THR A 52 2.12 -2.66 5.72
N ASP A 53 3.29 -2.77 5.09
CA ASP A 53 4.04 -4.02 5.05
C ASP A 53 4.93 -4.16 6.29
N ASN A 54 4.53 -5.06 7.19
CA ASN A 54 5.28 -5.45 8.37
C ASN A 54 5.78 -6.91 8.29
N THR A 55 5.82 -7.50 7.08
CA THR A 55 6.14 -8.92 6.90
C THR A 55 7.48 -9.30 7.51
N PHE A 56 8.49 -8.43 7.44
CA PHE A 56 9.81 -8.67 8.03
C PHE A 56 9.90 -8.38 9.54
N VAL A 57 8.89 -7.73 10.11
CA VAL A 57 8.85 -7.36 11.54
C VAL A 57 8.04 -8.36 12.35
N ASP A 58 6.81 -8.64 11.92
CA ASP A 58 5.85 -9.49 12.64
C ASP A 58 5.21 -10.59 11.78
N GLY A 59 5.54 -10.65 10.49
CA GLY A 59 5.02 -11.64 9.55
C GLY A 59 3.69 -11.25 8.89
N TRP A 60 3.19 -10.03 9.11
CA TRP A 60 1.90 -9.58 8.58
C TRP A 60 2.01 -8.37 7.65
N GLY A 61 1.15 -8.34 6.64
CA GLY A 61 0.77 -7.12 5.95
C GLY A 61 -0.58 -6.63 6.48
N TYR A 62 -0.69 -5.35 6.80
CA TYR A 62 -1.92 -4.73 7.30
C TYR A 62 -2.57 -3.90 6.20
N LEU A 63 -3.76 -4.29 5.77
CA LEU A 63 -4.56 -3.56 4.81
C LEU A 63 -5.78 -2.94 5.49
N GLU A 64 -5.92 -1.63 5.38
CA GLU A 64 -7.12 -0.89 5.78
C GLU A 64 -7.80 -0.32 4.54
N ILE A 65 -9.09 -0.62 4.37
CA ILE A 65 -9.94 -0.05 3.33
C ILE A 65 -11.12 0.65 3.99
N GLU A 66 -11.41 1.87 3.55
CA GLU A 66 -12.57 2.63 3.98
C GLU A 66 -13.33 3.11 2.74
N THR A 67 -14.67 3.00 2.78
CA THR A 67 -15.56 3.52 1.74
C THR A 67 -16.39 4.68 2.26
N ASN A 68 -16.78 5.57 1.35
CA ASN A 68 -17.56 6.75 1.67
C ASN A 68 -19.06 6.47 1.43
N PRO A 69 -19.91 6.50 2.48
CA PRO A 69 -21.33 6.17 2.37
C PRO A 69 -22.15 7.20 1.57
N ALA A 70 -21.53 8.32 1.14
CA ALA A 70 -22.17 9.27 0.24
C ALA A 70 -22.34 8.75 -1.20
N TYR A 71 -21.69 7.64 -1.56
CA TYR A 71 -21.75 7.03 -2.89
C TYR A 71 -22.61 5.75 -2.90
N PRO A 72 -23.17 5.33 -4.04
CA PRO A 72 -23.91 4.06 -4.13
C PRO A 72 -23.04 2.85 -3.81
N ASP A 73 -23.63 1.82 -3.18
CA ASP A 73 -22.92 0.62 -2.71
C ASP A 73 -22.12 -0.09 -3.80
N THR A 74 -22.62 -0.13 -5.04
CA THR A 74 -21.93 -0.75 -6.18
C THR A 74 -20.67 0.03 -6.58
N VAL A 75 -20.71 1.37 -6.48
CA VAL A 75 -19.58 2.26 -6.73
C VAL A 75 -18.56 2.12 -5.60
N GLN A 76 -19.03 2.05 -4.35
CA GLN A 76 -18.18 1.79 -3.18
C GLN A 76 -17.45 0.46 -3.28
N ALA A 77 -18.15 -0.64 -3.60
CA ALA A 77 -17.56 -1.97 -3.69
C ALA A 77 -16.50 -2.07 -4.78
N TYR A 78 -16.75 -1.46 -5.94
CA TYR A 78 -15.75 -1.40 -7.02
C TYR A 78 -14.53 -0.58 -6.62
N ALA A 79 -14.74 0.62 -6.06
CA ALA A 79 -13.65 1.49 -5.61
C ALA A 79 -12.82 0.85 -4.49
N ALA A 80 -13.45 0.08 -3.59
CA ALA A 80 -12.75 -0.66 -2.53
C ALA A 80 -11.79 -1.71 -3.12
N GLY A 81 -12.25 -2.52 -4.07
CA GLY A 81 -11.39 -3.50 -4.75
C GLY A 81 -10.27 -2.84 -5.56
N PHE A 82 -10.55 -1.68 -6.19
CA PHE A 82 -9.51 -0.90 -6.86
C PHE A 82 -8.47 -0.40 -5.85
N ALA A 83 -8.89 0.21 -4.74
CA ALA A 83 -7.98 0.69 -3.69
C ALA A 83 -7.11 -0.44 -3.10
N GLU A 84 -7.69 -1.62 -2.84
CA GLU A 84 -6.96 -2.80 -2.37
C GLU A 84 -5.88 -3.23 -3.36
N GLY A 85 -6.26 -3.43 -4.64
CA GLY A 85 -5.32 -3.86 -5.68
C GLY A 85 -4.19 -2.85 -5.88
N ALA A 86 -4.52 -1.56 -5.83
CA ALA A 86 -3.56 -0.47 -5.94
C ALA A 86 -2.57 -0.44 -4.77
N ALA A 87 -3.07 -0.51 -3.52
CA ALA A 87 -2.25 -0.40 -2.32
C ALA A 87 -1.38 -1.64 -2.07
N SER A 88 -1.83 -2.83 -2.49
CA SER A 88 -1.19 -4.11 -2.15
C SER A 88 -0.62 -4.88 -3.36
N GLN A 89 -0.44 -4.22 -4.51
CA GLN A 89 -0.03 -4.86 -5.77
C GLN A 89 1.21 -5.76 -5.64
N ASP A 90 2.23 -5.33 -4.89
CA ASP A 90 3.46 -6.09 -4.69
C ASP A 90 3.22 -7.35 -3.86
N MET A 91 2.37 -7.26 -2.84
CA MET A 91 1.98 -8.40 -2.01
C MET A 91 1.17 -9.41 -2.82
N ILE A 92 0.22 -8.94 -3.64
CA ILE A 92 -0.57 -9.78 -4.56
C ILE A 92 0.36 -10.51 -5.55
N TYR A 93 1.29 -9.78 -6.17
CA TYR A 93 2.26 -10.34 -7.11
C TYR A 93 3.11 -11.43 -6.47
N ASN A 94 3.66 -11.15 -5.28
CA ASN A 94 4.48 -12.10 -4.53
C ASN A 94 3.68 -13.33 -4.11
N ALA A 95 2.47 -13.15 -3.58
CA ALA A 95 1.58 -14.26 -3.20
C ALA A 95 1.27 -15.18 -4.39
N TYR A 96 0.96 -14.61 -5.55
CA TYR A 96 0.74 -15.38 -6.78
C TYR A 96 1.99 -16.14 -7.21
N ARG A 97 3.14 -15.45 -7.27
CA ARG A 97 4.42 -16.04 -7.68
C ARG A 97 4.81 -17.24 -6.79
N TYR A 98 4.75 -17.07 -5.48
CA TYR A 98 5.15 -18.12 -4.54
C TYR A 98 4.16 -19.28 -4.58
N SER A 99 2.85 -19.03 -4.51
CA SER A 99 1.83 -20.10 -4.53
C SER A 99 1.92 -20.98 -5.79
N ARG A 100 2.12 -20.37 -6.97
CA ARG A 100 2.30 -21.12 -8.21
C ARG A 100 3.57 -21.97 -8.20
N SER A 101 4.67 -21.44 -7.67
CA SER A 101 5.93 -22.20 -7.56
C SER A 101 5.77 -23.44 -6.68
N TYR A 102 4.99 -23.36 -5.59
CA TYR A 102 4.73 -24.52 -4.73
C TYR A 102 4.01 -25.64 -5.49
N LEU A 103 2.94 -25.30 -6.23
CA LEU A 103 2.17 -26.28 -7.00
C LEU A 103 2.97 -26.96 -8.12
N SER A 104 3.91 -26.22 -8.74
CA SER A 104 4.78 -26.78 -9.77
C SER A 104 5.81 -27.76 -9.21
N ASN A 105 6.27 -27.56 -7.98
CA ASN A 105 7.31 -28.38 -7.35
C ASN A 105 6.76 -29.56 -6.54
N SER A 106 5.46 -29.57 -6.20
CA SER A 106 4.80 -30.66 -5.48
C SER A 106 4.25 -31.77 -6.38
N LEU A 107 4.36 -31.62 -7.71
CA LEU A 107 3.90 -32.59 -8.71
C LEU A 107 5.06 -33.36 -9.39
N LEU A 108 6.26 -33.30 -8.80
CA LEU A 108 7.45 -34.07 -9.14
C LEU A 108 7.84 -34.95 -7.95
#